data_AF-A0A316VHH6-F1
#
_entry.id   AF-A0A316VHH6-F1
#
_cell.length_a   1.000
_cell.length_b   1.000
_cell.length_c   1.000
_cell.angle_alpha   90.00
_cell.angle_beta   90.00
_cell.angle_gamma   90.00
#
_symmetry.space_group_name_H-M   'P 1'
#
loop_
_entity.id
_entity.type
_entity.pdbx_description
1 polymer ?
#
loop_
_entity_poly.entity_id
_entity_poly.type
_entity_poly.pdbx_seq_one_letter_code
_entity_poly.pdbx_strand_id
1 'polypeptide(L)'
;MSSKAVWLDCDPGHDDAIAMLLAFYGRQQAGTKSLDVLGISTTHGNATGLHTYTNAVKLLTAYGIKPTQCKVWRGSDGPILRKGKVDVGIHGNDGLGGVECLPDLKDANVQEHIRATSKDQLDGNGMPPADPLRLVQHQISILEERRRQGLPPISLIATGPLTNIALLIKLCPGDGSLLTETVEQVVLMGGSAGMSGNRSPLAEWNIYVDPESASIVFDSKLKVVMAGLNVTHQAILTPSLHTTLLNKTKSSPIRKLVSSAITFFADTYASEFGFIHGPPIHDVLTVAYVLDPTLFFSLEPRFNTPQLIDQSFSTQPKKVPSQRFRVQIDTSPSDTTAGTTIVDFYQQWPIEHQGWHAGGKNAVVLEYVDTERLWKLLFDAVDHAEDVLSR
;
A
#
# COMPACT_ATOMS: atom_id res chain seq x y z
N MET A 1 -20.91 11.02 -10.52
CA MET A 1 -19.49 10.85 -10.90
C MET A 1 -19.09 9.45 -10.45
N SER A 2 -18.41 8.66 -11.29
CA SER A 2 -18.18 7.24 -11.01
C SER A 2 -17.09 7.05 -9.94
N SER A 3 -17.28 6.05 -9.07
CA SER A 3 -16.24 5.53 -8.18
C SER A 3 -15.06 4.99 -8.99
N LYS A 4 -13.85 5.09 -8.44
CA LYS A 4 -12.67 4.43 -9.03
C LYS A 4 -12.61 2.99 -8.52
N ALA A 5 -12.58 2.04 -9.43
CA ALA A 5 -12.44 0.63 -9.09
C ALA A 5 -10.99 0.31 -8.67
N VAL A 6 -10.84 -0.36 -7.54
CA VAL A 6 -9.52 -0.71 -6.99
C VAL A 6 -9.46 -2.17 -6.54
N TRP A 7 -8.27 -2.72 -6.58
CA TRP A 7 -7.92 -3.97 -5.90
C TRP A 7 -6.81 -3.68 -4.90
N LEU A 8 -6.94 -4.15 -3.66
CA LEU A 8 -5.93 -3.95 -2.61
C LEU A 8 -5.18 -5.26 -2.37
N ASP A 9 -3.86 -5.24 -2.48
CA ASP A 9 -2.94 -6.33 -2.17
C ASP A 9 -2.09 -5.93 -0.96
N CYS A 10 -2.36 -6.50 0.20
CA CYS A 10 -1.79 -6.04 1.47
C CYS A 10 -1.21 -7.20 2.29
N ASP A 11 -0.42 -6.90 3.31
CA ASP A 11 0.08 -7.87 4.28
C ASP A 11 -0.29 -7.45 5.72
N PRO A 12 -1.61 -7.40 6.05
CA PRO A 12 -2.11 -6.56 7.13
C PRO A 12 -1.32 -6.55 8.43
N GLY A 13 -0.53 -5.51 8.56
CA GLY A 13 0.00 -4.95 9.79
C GLY A 13 -0.74 -3.67 10.18
N HIS A 14 -0.16 -2.93 11.12
CA HIS A 14 -0.82 -1.80 11.76
C HIS A 14 -1.13 -0.66 10.80
N ASP A 15 -0.25 -0.39 9.83
CA ASP A 15 -0.44 0.66 8.82
C ASP A 15 -1.44 0.23 7.73
N ASP A 16 -1.40 -1.03 7.30
CA ASP A 16 -2.38 -1.60 6.37
C ASP A 16 -3.81 -1.50 6.92
N ALA A 17 -3.99 -1.68 8.24
CA ALA A 17 -5.30 -1.51 8.88
C ALA A 17 -5.86 -0.12 8.58
N ILE A 18 -5.02 0.93 8.68
CA ILE A 18 -5.42 2.31 8.43
C ILE A 18 -5.66 2.54 6.94
N ALA A 19 -4.83 1.97 6.06
CA ALA A 19 -5.01 2.03 4.62
C ALA A 19 -6.32 1.36 4.17
N MET A 20 -6.64 0.19 4.74
CA MET A 20 -7.89 -0.53 4.50
C MET A 20 -9.10 0.30 4.93
N LEU A 21 -9.06 0.91 6.13
CA LEU A 21 -10.13 1.80 6.59
C LEU A 21 -10.33 2.97 5.60
N LEU A 22 -9.24 3.62 5.19
CA LEU A 22 -9.29 4.72 4.22
C LEU A 22 -9.83 4.25 2.86
N ALA A 23 -9.56 3.02 2.43
CA ALA A 23 -10.03 2.51 1.14
C ALA A 23 -11.56 2.41 1.08
N PHE A 24 -12.20 1.98 2.17
CA PHE A 24 -13.67 1.87 2.22
C PHE A 24 -14.36 3.20 2.53
N TYR A 25 -13.81 3.96 3.48
CA TYR A 25 -14.50 5.14 4.03
C TYR A 25 -13.98 6.47 3.49
N GLY A 26 -12.79 6.49 2.89
CA GLY A 26 -12.19 7.67 2.30
C GLY A 26 -12.99 8.24 1.14
N ARG A 27 -12.95 9.56 1.02
CA ARG A 27 -13.59 10.33 -0.05
C ARG A 27 -12.67 11.47 -0.45
N GLN A 28 -12.53 11.74 -1.76
CA GLN A 28 -11.85 12.95 -2.22
C GLN A 28 -12.52 14.19 -1.60
N GLN A 29 -11.74 15.22 -1.25
CA GLN A 29 -12.29 16.44 -0.66
C GLN A 29 -13.42 17.03 -1.54
N ALA A 30 -14.48 17.51 -0.88
CA ALA A 30 -15.84 17.76 -1.42
C ALA A 30 -16.78 16.54 -1.57
N GLY A 31 -16.37 15.34 -1.13
CA GLY A 31 -17.24 14.16 -1.05
C GLY A 31 -17.64 13.56 -2.40
N THR A 32 -16.99 13.97 -3.49
CA THR A 32 -17.43 13.69 -4.85
C THR A 32 -16.95 12.36 -5.42
N LYS A 33 -15.89 11.76 -4.85
CA LYS A 33 -15.32 10.48 -5.31
C LYS A 33 -15.02 9.53 -4.15
N SER A 34 -15.44 8.28 -4.33
CA SER A 34 -15.13 7.12 -3.49
C SER A 34 -14.35 6.07 -4.28
N LEU A 35 -13.74 5.13 -3.56
CA LEU A 35 -13.25 3.90 -4.18
C LEU A 35 -14.37 2.85 -4.21
N ASP A 36 -14.31 2.00 -5.23
CA ASP A 36 -15.06 0.76 -5.36
C ASP A 36 -14.05 -0.39 -5.19
N VAL A 37 -13.97 -0.94 -3.98
CA VAL A 37 -13.00 -1.98 -3.62
C VAL A 37 -13.53 -3.32 -4.12
N LEU A 38 -13.00 -3.79 -5.26
CA LEU A 38 -13.46 -5.01 -5.92
C LEU A 38 -13.07 -6.29 -5.16
N GLY A 39 -11.98 -6.23 -4.41
CA GLY A 39 -11.44 -7.35 -3.67
C GLY A 39 -10.16 -6.96 -2.91
N ILE A 40 -9.82 -7.80 -1.94
CA ILE A 40 -8.56 -7.74 -1.22
C ILE A 40 -7.82 -9.05 -1.43
N SER A 41 -6.53 -8.99 -1.74
CA SER A 41 -5.61 -10.11 -1.58
C SER A 41 -4.65 -9.86 -0.44
N THR A 42 -4.24 -10.93 0.22
CA THR A 42 -3.23 -10.89 1.27
C THR A 42 -1.94 -11.56 0.80
N THR A 43 -0.81 -11.01 1.22
CA THR A 43 0.53 -11.56 0.98
C THR A 43 1.28 -11.69 2.31
N HIS A 44 2.41 -12.38 2.29
CA HIS A 44 3.38 -12.40 3.38
C HIS A 44 4.12 -11.07 3.51
N GLY A 45 4.77 -10.81 4.65
CA GLY A 45 5.60 -9.62 4.84
C GLY A 45 5.69 -9.29 6.32
N ASN A 46 4.87 -8.35 6.80
CA ASN A 46 4.74 -7.98 8.22
C ASN A 46 4.55 -9.20 9.13
N ALA A 47 3.75 -10.17 8.70
CA ALA A 47 3.63 -11.48 9.34
C ALA A 47 3.57 -12.62 8.30
N THR A 48 3.38 -13.85 8.78
CA THR A 48 3.14 -14.99 7.89
C THR A 48 1.87 -14.77 7.05
N GLY A 49 1.82 -15.32 5.83
CA GLY A 49 0.64 -15.14 4.96
C GLY A 49 -0.68 -15.63 5.57
N LEU A 50 -0.65 -16.60 6.51
CA LEU A 50 -1.83 -16.97 7.28
C LEU A 50 -2.25 -15.85 8.24
N HIS A 51 -1.31 -15.26 8.98
CA HIS A 51 -1.61 -14.20 9.94
C HIS A 51 -2.14 -12.95 9.22
N THR A 52 -1.48 -12.51 8.15
CA THR A 52 -1.91 -11.36 7.36
C THR A 52 -3.31 -11.58 6.75
N TYR A 53 -3.61 -12.80 6.29
CA TYR A 53 -4.95 -13.20 5.89
C TYR A 53 -5.98 -13.10 7.03
N THR A 54 -5.67 -13.68 8.21
CA THR A 54 -6.58 -13.62 9.36
C THR A 54 -6.80 -12.19 9.86
N ASN A 55 -5.79 -11.33 9.73
CA ASN A 55 -5.85 -9.93 10.08
C ASN A 55 -6.77 -9.17 9.12
N ALA A 56 -6.65 -9.36 7.80
CA ALA A 56 -7.56 -8.76 6.82
C ALA A 56 -9.03 -9.07 7.14
N VAL A 57 -9.38 -10.33 7.39
CA VAL A 57 -10.77 -10.71 7.65
C VAL A 57 -11.30 -10.13 8.96
N LYS A 58 -10.47 -10.10 10.02
CA LYS A 58 -10.83 -9.45 11.30
C LYS A 58 -11.04 -7.95 11.13
N LEU A 59 -10.17 -7.28 10.37
CA LEU A 59 -10.27 -5.86 10.07
C LEU A 59 -11.54 -5.53 9.29
N LEU A 60 -11.83 -6.27 8.21
CA LEU A 60 -13.08 -6.08 7.47
C LEU A 60 -14.32 -6.26 8.35
N THR A 61 -14.32 -7.27 9.23
CA THR A 61 -15.42 -7.45 10.20
C THR A 61 -15.50 -6.27 11.18
N ALA A 62 -14.39 -5.80 11.73
CA ALA A 62 -14.34 -4.64 12.62
C ALA A 62 -14.86 -3.36 11.93
N TYR A 63 -14.61 -3.25 10.62
CA TYR A 63 -15.08 -2.19 9.75
C TYR A 63 -16.50 -2.42 9.24
N GLY A 64 -17.22 -3.45 9.69
CA GLY A 64 -18.59 -3.72 9.25
C GLY A 64 -18.75 -4.02 7.76
N ILE A 65 -17.67 -4.37 7.07
CA ILE A 65 -17.68 -4.73 5.65
C ILE A 65 -18.10 -6.19 5.52
N LYS A 66 -19.15 -6.45 4.74
CA LYS A 66 -19.67 -7.81 4.52
C LYS A 66 -18.94 -8.52 3.36
N PRO A 67 -18.90 -9.86 3.34
CA PRO A 67 -18.31 -10.61 2.23
C PRO A 67 -18.99 -10.38 0.87
N THR A 68 -20.24 -9.91 0.87
CA THR A 68 -20.97 -9.50 -0.33
C THR A 68 -20.50 -8.15 -0.88
N GLN A 69 -19.85 -7.33 -0.07
CA GLN A 69 -19.29 -6.04 -0.47
C GLN A 69 -17.83 -6.19 -0.90
N CYS A 70 -17.04 -6.97 -0.17
CA CYS A 70 -15.65 -7.23 -0.51
C CYS A 70 -15.21 -8.60 0.00
N LYS A 71 -14.51 -9.35 -0.87
CA LYS A 71 -13.95 -10.67 -0.55
C LYS A 71 -12.45 -10.58 -0.30
N VAL A 72 -11.96 -11.38 0.65
CA VAL A 72 -10.54 -11.51 0.96
C VAL A 72 -9.99 -12.83 0.42
N TRP A 73 -8.92 -12.73 -0.35
CA TRP A 73 -8.22 -13.85 -0.96
C TRP A 73 -6.84 -14.04 -0.32
N ARG A 74 -6.53 -15.26 0.11
CA ARG A 74 -5.19 -15.60 0.60
C ARG A 74 -4.26 -15.85 -0.59
N GLY A 75 -3.28 -14.97 -0.77
CA GLY A 75 -2.29 -15.06 -1.84
C GLY A 75 -1.05 -15.85 -1.43
N SER A 76 0.12 -15.36 -1.83
CA SER A 76 1.40 -16.02 -1.58
C SER A 76 1.86 -15.91 -0.12
N ASP A 77 2.22 -17.04 0.47
CA ASP A 77 2.81 -17.13 1.82
C ASP A 77 4.33 -16.83 1.85
N GLY A 78 4.94 -16.58 0.69
CA GLY A 78 6.37 -16.30 0.60
C GLY A 78 6.78 -15.66 -0.71
N PRO A 79 8.05 -15.22 -0.82
CA PRO A 79 8.57 -14.57 -2.02
C PRO A 79 8.79 -15.60 -3.14
N ILE A 80 8.90 -15.14 -4.39
CA ILE A 80 8.99 -16.05 -5.56
C ILE A 80 10.27 -16.90 -5.54
N LEU A 81 11.41 -16.30 -5.14
CA LEU A 81 12.71 -16.96 -5.25
C LEU A 81 13.46 -17.09 -3.92
N ARG A 82 13.35 -16.11 -3.02
CA ARG A 82 14.13 -16.07 -1.78
C ARG A 82 13.49 -16.90 -0.67
N LYS A 83 14.20 -17.01 0.45
CA LYS A 83 13.60 -17.51 1.70
C LYS A 83 12.75 -16.41 2.31
N GLY A 84 11.51 -16.75 2.68
CA GLY A 84 10.59 -15.82 3.34
C GLY A 84 11.14 -15.24 4.65
N LYS A 85 10.79 -13.98 4.89
CA LYS A 85 11.12 -13.22 6.10
C LYS A 85 9.83 -12.62 6.66
N VAL A 86 9.78 -12.44 7.98
CA VAL A 86 8.67 -11.80 8.69
C VAL A 86 9.24 -10.75 9.66
N ASP A 87 8.53 -9.64 9.86
CA ASP A 87 8.99 -8.57 10.75
C ASP A 87 8.32 -8.61 12.13
N VAL A 88 8.67 -9.64 12.90
CA VAL A 88 8.14 -9.81 14.26
C VAL A 88 8.50 -8.63 15.18
N GLY A 89 9.62 -7.95 14.93
CA GLY A 89 10.09 -6.83 15.75
C GLY A 89 9.23 -5.58 15.60
N ILE A 90 8.79 -5.30 14.37
CA ILE A 90 7.94 -4.16 14.04
C ILE A 90 6.47 -4.55 13.90
N HIS A 91 6.03 -5.81 13.95
CA HIS A 91 4.60 -6.13 13.80
C HIS A 91 4.04 -7.09 14.86
N GLY A 92 4.88 -7.59 15.77
CA GLY A 92 4.52 -8.65 16.70
C GLY A 92 4.39 -10.01 16.01
N ASN A 93 4.12 -11.08 16.77
CA ASN A 93 4.10 -12.44 16.24
C ASN A 93 2.98 -12.70 15.22
N ASP A 94 1.86 -11.98 15.34
CA ASP A 94 0.65 -12.14 14.53
C ASP A 94 0.39 -10.98 13.56
N GLY A 95 1.25 -9.97 13.51
CA GLY A 95 1.14 -8.85 12.58
C GLY A 95 0.29 -7.67 13.06
N LEU A 96 -0.65 -7.89 13.99
CA LEU A 96 -1.53 -6.87 14.57
C LEU A 96 -1.51 -6.90 16.11
N GLY A 97 -0.36 -7.26 16.69
CA GLY A 97 -0.19 -7.31 18.14
C GLY A 97 -0.61 -5.98 18.80
N GLY A 98 -1.35 -6.07 19.91
CA GLY A 98 -1.77 -4.90 20.69
C GLY A 98 -2.90 -4.06 20.09
N VAL A 99 -3.39 -4.39 18.89
CA VAL A 99 -4.56 -3.69 18.31
C VAL A 99 -5.83 -4.06 19.07
N GLU A 100 -6.56 -3.05 19.51
CA GLU A 100 -7.80 -3.17 20.25
C GLU A 100 -9.02 -3.27 19.33
N CYS A 101 -10.13 -3.77 19.88
CA CYS A 101 -11.44 -3.83 19.20
C CYS A 101 -11.49 -4.71 17.94
N LEU A 102 -10.52 -5.62 17.75
CA LEU A 102 -10.61 -6.67 16.74
C LEU A 102 -11.52 -7.82 17.21
N PRO A 103 -12.36 -8.38 16.34
CA PRO A 103 -13.15 -9.57 16.65
C PRO A 103 -12.25 -10.81 16.78
N ASP A 104 -12.71 -11.78 17.58
CA ASP A 104 -12.05 -13.08 17.68
C ASP A 104 -12.14 -13.84 16.35
N LEU A 105 -11.16 -14.70 16.07
CA LEU A 105 -11.18 -15.50 14.84
C LEU A 105 -12.43 -16.39 14.75
N LYS A 106 -13.01 -16.80 15.88
CA LYS A 106 -14.24 -17.61 15.96
C LYS A 106 -15.54 -16.81 15.79
N ASP A 107 -15.47 -15.47 15.69
CA ASP A 107 -16.64 -14.63 15.44
C ASP A 107 -17.37 -15.08 14.16
N ALA A 108 -18.70 -15.13 14.20
CA ALA A 108 -19.49 -15.67 13.11
C ALA A 108 -19.32 -14.90 11.80
N ASN A 109 -19.13 -13.57 11.87
CA ASN A 109 -18.92 -12.71 10.71
C ASN A 109 -17.50 -12.86 10.17
N VAL A 110 -16.50 -13.02 11.03
CA VAL A 110 -15.12 -13.36 10.61
C VAL A 110 -15.12 -14.70 9.87
N GLN A 111 -15.80 -15.70 10.42
CA GLN A 111 -15.95 -17.01 9.81
C GLN A 111 -16.74 -16.97 8.49
N GLU A 112 -17.69 -16.03 8.34
CA GLU A 112 -18.38 -15.79 7.09
C GLU A 112 -17.44 -15.29 6.00
N HIS A 113 -16.56 -14.34 6.31
CA HIS A 113 -15.49 -13.88 5.40
C HIS A 113 -14.60 -15.03 4.96
N ILE A 114 -14.15 -15.86 5.90
CA ILE A 114 -13.27 -17.00 5.60
C ILE A 114 -13.94 -17.96 4.61
N ARG A 115 -15.21 -18.30 4.87
CA ARG A 115 -15.98 -19.18 4.00
C ARG A 115 -16.24 -18.56 2.63
N ALA A 116 -16.38 -17.24 2.50
CA ALA A 116 -16.79 -16.59 1.25
C ALA A 116 -15.85 -16.84 0.06
N THR A 117 -14.56 -17.10 0.32
CA THR A 117 -13.57 -17.45 -0.70
C THR A 117 -13.09 -18.89 -0.62
N SER A 118 -13.48 -19.66 0.41
CA SER A 118 -12.78 -20.91 0.76
C SER A 118 -13.67 -22.09 1.14
N LYS A 119 -14.99 -22.04 0.88
CA LYS A 119 -15.96 -23.08 1.33
C LYS A 119 -15.52 -24.52 1.07
N ASP A 120 -14.88 -24.77 -0.08
CA ASP A 120 -14.55 -26.13 -0.52
C ASP A 120 -13.09 -26.52 -0.26
N GLN A 121 -12.30 -25.68 0.42
CA GLN A 121 -10.84 -25.85 0.54
C GLN A 121 -10.30 -25.50 1.94
N LEU A 122 -11.08 -25.65 3.01
CA LEU A 122 -10.56 -25.41 4.36
C LEU A 122 -9.67 -26.57 4.84
N ASP A 123 -8.58 -26.24 5.52
CA ASP A 123 -7.71 -27.21 6.20
C ASP A 123 -8.35 -27.75 7.49
N GLY A 124 -7.65 -28.65 8.19
CA GLY A 124 -8.12 -29.23 9.46
C GLY A 124 -8.34 -28.22 10.60
N ASN A 125 -7.86 -26.98 10.45
CA ASN A 125 -8.06 -25.88 11.39
C ASN A 125 -9.13 -24.88 10.92
N GLY A 126 -9.80 -25.17 9.80
CA GLY A 126 -10.83 -24.29 9.22
C GLY A 126 -10.26 -23.07 8.48
N MET A 127 -8.98 -23.08 8.10
CA MET A 127 -8.32 -21.99 7.37
C MET A 127 -8.10 -22.37 5.90
N PRO A 128 -8.18 -21.42 4.95
CA PRO A 128 -7.82 -21.70 3.57
C PRO A 128 -6.32 -21.94 3.43
N PRO A 129 -5.87 -22.83 2.55
CA PRO A 129 -4.47 -22.90 2.13
C PRO A 129 -4.08 -21.61 1.40
N ALA A 130 -2.78 -21.33 1.33
CA ALA A 130 -2.29 -20.34 0.38
C ALA A 130 -2.52 -20.85 -1.05
N ASP A 131 -3.26 -20.08 -1.85
CA ASP A 131 -3.57 -20.43 -3.23
C ASP A 131 -3.40 -19.20 -4.14
N PRO A 132 -2.14 -18.77 -4.38
CA PRO A 132 -1.87 -17.62 -5.22
C PRO A 132 -2.34 -17.81 -6.67
N LEU A 133 -2.42 -19.06 -7.16
CA LEU A 133 -2.93 -19.33 -8.50
C LEU A 133 -4.42 -19.04 -8.62
N ARG A 134 -5.22 -19.46 -7.63
CA ARG A 134 -6.65 -19.17 -7.60
C ARG A 134 -6.93 -17.68 -7.45
N LEU A 135 -6.14 -16.97 -6.64
CA LEU A 135 -6.16 -15.51 -6.57
C LEU A 135 -5.92 -14.89 -7.97
N VAL A 136 -4.83 -15.26 -8.63
CA VAL A 136 -4.47 -14.68 -9.93
C VAL A 136 -5.50 -15.01 -11.00
N GLN A 137 -6.02 -16.24 -11.04
CA GLN A 137 -7.11 -16.63 -11.94
C GLN A 137 -8.36 -15.78 -11.71
N HIS A 138 -8.71 -15.52 -10.46
CA HIS A 138 -9.84 -14.67 -10.14
C HIS A 138 -9.61 -13.22 -10.59
N GLN A 139 -8.43 -12.64 -10.32
CA GLN A 139 -8.06 -11.31 -10.80
C GLN A 139 -8.14 -11.23 -12.33
N ILE A 140 -7.57 -12.19 -13.05
CA ILE A 140 -7.65 -12.26 -14.52
C ILE A 140 -9.11 -12.30 -14.97
N SER A 141 -9.97 -13.11 -14.34
CA SER A 141 -11.39 -13.18 -14.70
C SER A 141 -12.11 -11.84 -14.55
N ILE A 142 -11.76 -11.05 -13.52
CA ILE A 142 -12.29 -9.69 -13.33
C ILE A 142 -11.82 -8.79 -14.46
N LEU A 143 -10.52 -8.81 -14.79
CA LEU A 143 -9.97 -7.98 -15.87
C LEU A 143 -10.59 -8.32 -17.23
N GLU A 144 -10.74 -9.60 -17.55
CA GLU A 144 -11.38 -10.06 -18.79
C GLU A 144 -12.83 -9.60 -18.88
N GLU A 145 -13.57 -9.73 -17.78
CA GLU A 145 -14.96 -9.28 -17.70
C GLU A 145 -15.08 -7.77 -17.88
N ARG A 146 -14.19 -7.00 -17.25
CA ARG A 146 -14.15 -5.54 -17.40
C ARG A 146 -13.85 -5.13 -18.84
N ARG A 147 -12.88 -5.78 -19.50
CA ARG A 147 -12.58 -5.56 -20.92
C ARG A 147 -13.79 -5.87 -21.79
N ARG A 148 -14.44 -7.01 -21.57
CA ARG A 148 -15.62 -7.45 -22.32
C ARG A 148 -16.80 -6.49 -22.17
N GLN A 149 -16.98 -5.92 -20.98
CA GLN A 149 -18.03 -4.96 -20.69
C GLN A 149 -17.66 -3.51 -21.04
N GLY A 150 -16.42 -3.22 -21.44
CA GLY A 150 -15.94 -1.86 -21.67
C GLY A 150 -15.92 -1.00 -20.41
N LEU A 151 -15.74 -1.62 -19.23
CA LEU A 151 -15.64 -0.90 -17.96
C LEU A 151 -14.29 -0.18 -17.84
N PRO A 152 -14.22 0.94 -17.08
CA PRO A 152 -12.96 1.62 -16.82
C PRO A 152 -11.89 0.69 -16.24
N PRO A 153 -10.60 0.94 -16.50
CA PRO A 153 -9.52 0.18 -15.88
C PRO A 153 -9.50 0.35 -14.35
N ILE A 154 -8.82 -0.57 -13.65
CA ILE A 154 -8.71 -0.58 -12.19
C ILE A 154 -7.35 -0.09 -11.73
N SER A 155 -7.26 0.48 -10.53
CA SER A 155 -5.98 0.70 -9.86
C SER A 155 -5.65 -0.49 -8.94
N LEU A 156 -4.45 -1.05 -9.06
CA LEU A 156 -3.92 -2.04 -8.12
C LEU A 156 -3.16 -1.27 -7.03
N ILE A 157 -3.57 -1.42 -5.77
CA ILE A 157 -2.90 -0.81 -4.62
C ILE A 157 -2.15 -1.93 -3.90
N ALA A 158 -0.83 -1.79 -3.73
CA ALA A 158 0.00 -2.78 -3.06
C ALA A 158 0.68 -2.18 -1.83
N THR A 159 0.43 -2.74 -0.65
CA THR A 159 0.98 -2.25 0.63
C THR A 159 1.91 -3.25 1.32
N GLY A 160 2.09 -4.43 0.70
CA GLY A 160 3.08 -5.42 1.11
C GLY A 160 4.04 -5.83 -0.01
N PRO A 161 4.83 -6.90 0.21
CA PRO A 161 5.67 -7.53 -0.82
C PRO A 161 4.91 -7.84 -2.12
N LEU A 162 5.50 -7.47 -3.26
CA LEU A 162 4.84 -7.41 -4.57
C LEU A 162 4.59 -8.76 -5.25
N THR A 163 4.65 -9.87 -4.51
CA THR A 163 4.63 -11.24 -5.03
C THR A 163 3.35 -11.56 -5.78
N ASN A 164 2.18 -11.24 -5.22
CA ASN A 164 0.90 -11.50 -5.88
C ASN A 164 0.77 -10.70 -7.19
N ILE A 165 1.19 -9.42 -7.19
CA ILE A 165 1.17 -8.57 -8.38
C ILE A 165 2.17 -9.07 -9.44
N ALA A 166 3.36 -9.50 -9.04
CA ALA A 166 4.34 -10.10 -9.94
C ALA A 166 3.82 -11.40 -10.58
N LEU A 167 3.15 -12.25 -9.80
CA LEU A 167 2.49 -13.45 -10.30
C LEU A 167 1.35 -13.10 -11.27
N LEU A 168 0.51 -12.11 -10.97
CA LEU A 168 -0.52 -11.62 -11.90
C LEU A 168 0.12 -11.18 -13.23
N ILE A 169 1.20 -10.38 -13.18
CA ILE A 169 1.89 -9.91 -14.38
C ILE A 169 2.47 -11.07 -15.19
N LYS A 170 3.02 -12.09 -14.54
CA LYS A 170 3.70 -13.22 -15.22
C LYS A 170 2.75 -14.30 -15.71
N LEU A 171 1.61 -14.49 -15.06
CA LEU A 171 0.64 -15.53 -15.39
C LEU A 171 -0.54 -15.02 -16.23
N CYS A 172 -0.69 -13.70 -16.37
CA CYS A 172 -1.69 -13.13 -17.27
C CYS A 172 -1.40 -13.56 -18.73
N PRO A 173 -2.38 -14.18 -19.42
CA PRO A 173 -2.14 -14.75 -20.73
C PRO A 173 -1.94 -13.69 -21.83
N GLY A 174 -1.26 -14.09 -22.90
CA GLY A 174 -1.04 -13.24 -24.07
C GLY A 174 0.19 -12.33 -23.97
N ASP A 175 0.14 -11.20 -24.68
CA ASP A 175 1.24 -10.24 -24.83
C ASP A 175 1.26 -9.13 -23.76
N GLY A 176 0.41 -9.27 -22.75
CA GLY A 176 0.17 -8.28 -21.69
C GLY A 176 -0.89 -7.22 -22.02
N SER A 177 -1.53 -7.29 -23.21
CA SER A 177 -2.59 -6.36 -23.63
C SER A 177 -3.72 -6.26 -22.62
N LEU A 178 -4.18 -7.39 -22.07
CA LEU A 178 -5.22 -7.40 -21.04
C LEU A 178 -4.85 -6.47 -19.88
N LEU A 179 -3.63 -6.58 -19.34
CA LEU A 179 -3.18 -5.75 -18.24
C LEU A 179 -3.10 -4.27 -18.65
N THR A 180 -2.50 -3.96 -19.80
CA THR A 180 -2.35 -2.56 -20.25
C THR A 180 -3.68 -1.87 -20.60
N GLU A 181 -4.72 -2.64 -20.95
CA GLU A 181 -6.06 -2.13 -21.26
C GLU A 181 -6.94 -1.99 -20.02
N THR A 182 -6.71 -2.80 -18.98
CA THR A 182 -7.64 -2.94 -17.84
C THR A 182 -7.04 -2.55 -16.49
N VAL A 183 -5.73 -2.33 -16.40
CA VAL A 183 -5.04 -1.81 -15.21
C VAL A 183 -4.54 -0.40 -15.50
N GLU A 184 -5.09 0.58 -14.78
CA GLU A 184 -4.72 1.99 -14.89
C GLU A 184 -3.31 2.23 -14.37
N GLN A 185 -3.00 1.59 -13.23
CA GLN A 185 -1.74 1.77 -12.50
C GLN A 185 -1.59 0.74 -11.38
N VAL A 186 -0.34 0.51 -10.99
CA VAL A 186 0.07 -0.12 -9.73
C VAL A 186 0.59 1.00 -8.83
N VAL A 187 -0.07 1.22 -7.70
CA VAL A 187 0.34 2.19 -6.67
C VAL A 187 0.85 1.39 -5.48
N LEU A 188 2.15 1.45 -5.21
CA LEU A 188 2.80 0.64 -4.19
C LEU A 188 3.36 1.47 -3.06
N MET A 189 3.27 0.96 -1.82
CA MET A 189 4.10 1.39 -0.70
C MET A 189 5.35 0.52 -0.72
N GLY A 190 6.49 1.17 -0.87
CA GLY A 190 7.76 0.47 -0.82
C GLY A 190 8.89 1.26 -1.46
N GLY A 191 10.10 0.89 -1.10
CA GLY A 191 11.31 1.54 -1.56
C GLY A 191 11.68 2.79 -0.77
N SER A 192 12.85 3.32 -1.09
CA SER A 192 13.40 4.54 -0.49
C SER A 192 14.16 5.33 -1.54
N ALA A 193 13.61 6.49 -1.96
CA ALA A 193 14.21 7.31 -3.00
C ALA A 193 15.09 8.41 -2.39
N GLY A 194 16.42 8.30 -2.55
CA GLY A 194 17.36 9.34 -2.14
C GLY A 194 17.58 9.46 -0.63
N MET A 195 17.21 8.42 0.14
CA MET A 195 17.48 8.34 1.58
C MET A 195 17.76 6.88 1.99
N SER A 196 17.99 6.65 3.29
CA SER A 196 18.25 5.31 3.82
C SER A 196 17.02 4.39 3.76
N GLY A 197 17.25 3.09 3.73
CA GLY A 197 16.22 2.08 3.98
C GLY A 197 15.86 1.98 5.47
N ASN A 198 14.81 1.20 5.78
CA ASN A 198 14.44 0.84 7.15
C ASN A 198 14.88 -0.59 7.53
N ARG A 199 15.19 -1.45 6.54
CA ARG A 199 15.61 -2.83 6.79
C ARG A 199 17.09 -3.07 6.59
N SER A 200 17.64 -2.50 5.53
CA SER A 200 19.08 -2.35 5.35
C SER A 200 19.39 -0.86 5.18
N PRO A 201 20.67 -0.44 5.15
CA PRO A 201 21.00 0.96 4.87
C PRO A 201 20.37 1.51 3.58
N LEU A 202 20.03 0.64 2.61
CA LEU A 202 19.54 1.03 1.28
C LEU A 202 18.17 0.45 0.90
N ALA A 203 17.68 -0.56 1.62
CA ALA A 203 16.46 -1.27 1.27
C ALA A 203 15.33 -1.04 2.27
N GLU A 204 14.16 -0.77 1.72
CA GLU A 204 12.90 -0.74 2.44
C GLU A 204 12.32 -2.17 2.53
N TRP A 205 11.60 -2.46 3.63
CA TRP A 205 11.07 -3.78 3.98
C TRP A 205 10.33 -4.51 2.85
N ASN A 206 9.26 -3.94 2.27
CA ASN A 206 8.43 -4.59 1.25
C ASN A 206 9.24 -4.98 0.02
N ILE A 207 10.16 -4.12 -0.42
CA ILE A 207 11.06 -4.42 -1.55
C ILE A 207 12.14 -5.43 -1.15
N TYR A 208 12.65 -5.36 0.08
CA TYR A 208 13.69 -6.26 0.59
C TYR A 208 13.21 -7.70 0.76
N VAL A 209 11.94 -7.89 1.12
CA VAL A 209 11.35 -9.23 1.32
C VAL A 209 11.24 -10.00 0.01
N ASP A 210 10.86 -9.34 -1.09
CA ASP A 210 10.79 -9.95 -2.43
C ASP A 210 11.27 -9.00 -3.54
N PRO A 211 12.60 -8.77 -3.64
CA PRO A 211 13.16 -7.83 -4.61
C PRO A 211 13.00 -8.33 -6.05
N GLU A 212 12.93 -9.65 -6.27
CA GLU A 212 12.69 -10.20 -7.60
C GLU A 212 11.27 -9.91 -8.08
N SER A 213 10.26 -10.04 -7.21
CA SER A 213 8.90 -9.61 -7.53
C SER A 213 8.82 -8.10 -7.76
N ALA A 214 9.48 -7.30 -6.93
CA ALA A 214 9.56 -5.85 -7.16
C ALA A 214 10.19 -5.53 -8.52
N SER A 215 11.30 -6.19 -8.89
CA SER A 215 11.92 -6.01 -10.20
C SER A 215 10.95 -6.35 -11.33
N ILE A 216 10.12 -7.39 -11.20
CA ILE A 216 9.10 -7.74 -12.20
C ILE A 216 8.07 -6.62 -12.35
N VAL A 217 7.60 -6.03 -11.25
CA VAL A 217 6.59 -4.96 -11.27
C VAL A 217 7.16 -3.68 -11.88
N PHE A 218 8.34 -3.23 -11.43
CA PHE A 218 9.00 -2.03 -11.96
C PHE A 218 9.42 -2.17 -13.42
N ASP A 219 9.72 -3.37 -13.90
CA ASP A 219 10.08 -3.65 -15.31
C ASP A 219 8.84 -3.91 -16.19
N SER A 220 7.63 -3.83 -15.64
CA SER A 220 6.40 -4.12 -16.38
C SER A 220 6.01 -3.00 -17.36
N LYS A 221 4.99 -3.28 -18.20
CA LYS A 221 4.39 -2.28 -19.10
C LYS A 221 3.36 -1.38 -18.41
N LEU A 222 3.14 -1.56 -17.11
CA LEU A 222 2.13 -0.83 -16.35
C LEU A 222 2.68 0.50 -15.82
N LYS A 223 1.78 1.45 -15.59
CA LYS A 223 2.09 2.64 -14.81
C LYS A 223 2.38 2.23 -13.36
N VAL A 224 3.59 2.46 -12.88
CA VAL A 224 3.96 2.24 -11.48
C VAL A 224 4.06 3.59 -10.76
N VAL A 225 3.48 3.68 -9.57
CA VAL A 225 3.59 4.83 -8.66
C VAL A 225 4.16 4.31 -7.34
N MET A 226 5.28 4.87 -6.91
CA MET A 226 6.03 4.46 -5.72
C MET A 226 5.86 5.48 -4.60
N ALA A 227 5.21 5.08 -3.52
CA ALA A 227 5.20 5.77 -2.23
C ALA A 227 6.30 5.18 -1.33
N GLY A 228 7.52 5.67 -1.48
CA GLY A 228 8.66 5.22 -0.69
C GLY A 228 8.83 5.96 0.64
N LEU A 229 9.84 5.55 1.42
CA LEU A 229 10.16 6.14 2.72
C LEU A 229 10.37 7.66 2.67
N ASN A 230 10.90 8.16 1.55
CA ASN A 230 11.12 9.59 1.30
C ASN A 230 9.86 10.45 1.39
N VAL A 231 8.69 9.88 1.10
CA VAL A 231 7.41 10.58 1.27
C VAL A 231 6.65 10.12 2.51
N THR A 232 6.68 8.83 2.85
CA THR A 232 5.92 8.31 4.00
C THR A 232 6.44 8.84 5.33
N HIS A 233 7.74 9.10 5.43
CA HIS A 233 8.35 9.71 6.63
C HIS A 233 7.93 11.18 6.88
N GLN A 234 7.15 11.78 5.97
CA GLN A 234 6.55 13.10 6.18
C GLN A 234 5.19 13.01 6.90
N ALA A 235 4.52 11.85 6.85
CA ALA A 235 3.19 11.63 7.42
C ALA A 235 3.27 11.08 8.85
N ILE A 236 3.61 11.95 9.81
CA ILE A 236 3.83 11.58 11.21
C ILE A 236 2.59 11.82 12.07
N LEU A 237 2.13 10.81 12.82
CA LEU A 237 1.07 10.99 13.82
C LEU A 237 1.62 11.69 15.06
N THR A 238 1.58 13.01 15.05
CA THR A 238 2.01 13.83 16.20
C THR A 238 1.06 13.69 17.40
N PRO A 239 1.50 14.03 18.63
CA PRO A 239 0.62 14.01 19.80
C PRO A 239 -0.65 14.87 19.64
N SER A 240 -0.58 15.99 18.91
CA SER A 240 -1.74 16.83 18.64
C SER A 240 -2.73 16.18 17.66
N LEU A 241 -2.22 15.48 16.64
CA LEU A 241 -3.03 14.69 15.72
C LEU A 241 -3.65 13.49 16.42
N HIS A 242 -2.89 12.78 17.26
CA HIS A 242 -3.40 11.66 18.06
C HIS A 242 -4.49 12.11 19.03
N THR A 243 -4.30 13.26 19.68
CA THR A 243 -5.35 13.89 20.50
C THR A 243 -6.59 14.17 19.66
N THR A 244 -6.43 14.68 18.44
CA THR A 244 -7.56 14.95 17.53
C THR A 244 -8.29 13.68 17.10
N LEU A 245 -7.55 12.59 16.83
CA LEU A 245 -8.10 11.27 16.54
C LEU A 245 -8.96 10.76 17.71
N LEU A 246 -8.56 11.02 18.95
CA LEU A 246 -9.30 10.58 20.14
C LEU A 246 -10.37 11.59 20.61
N ASN A 247 -10.27 12.87 20.25
CA ASN A 247 -11.05 13.96 20.84
C ASN A 247 -12.16 14.53 19.95
N LYS A 248 -13.25 13.78 19.79
CA LYS A 248 -14.55 14.31 19.35
C LYS A 248 -15.66 13.70 20.21
N THR A 249 -15.79 14.15 21.46
CA THR A 249 -16.93 13.92 22.37
C THR A 249 -17.44 12.48 22.65
N LYS A 250 -16.92 11.41 22.05
CA LYS A 250 -17.06 9.99 22.45
C LYS A 250 -15.87 9.14 22.02
N SER A 251 -15.55 8.12 22.82
CA SER A 251 -14.68 7.02 22.41
C SER A 251 -15.49 5.98 21.62
N SER A 252 -15.04 5.62 20.42
CA SER A 252 -15.64 4.55 19.61
C SER A 252 -14.68 3.37 19.42
N PRO A 253 -15.19 2.17 19.10
CA PRO A 253 -14.35 1.03 18.74
C PRO A 253 -13.39 1.31 17.58
N ILE A 254 -13.82 2.04 16.54
CA ILE A 254 -12.95 2.38 15.41
C ILE A 254 -11.82 3.32 15.80
N ARG A 255 -12.09 4.38 16.58
CA ARG A 255 -11.02 5.29 17.04
C ARG A 255 -10.01 4.56 17.92
N LYS A 256 -10.48 3.64 18.78
CA LYS A 256 -9.60 2.79 19.60
C LYS A 256 -8.75 1.85 18.75
N LEU A 257 -9.35 1.20 17.75
CA LEU A 257 -8.64 0.34 16.80
C LEU A 257 -7.56 1.14 16.05
N VAL A 258 -7.93 2.27 15.45
CA VAL A 258 -6.97 3.14 14.71
C VAL A 258 -5.87 3.67 15.64
N SER A 259 -6.22 4.10 16.85
CA SER A 259 -5.26 4.59 17.84
C SER A 259 -4.27 3.50 18.25
N SER A 260 -4.78 2.34 18.67
CA SER A 260 -3.94 1.21 19.11
C SER A 260 -3.09 0.66 17.96
N ALA A 261 -3.62 0.61 16.74
CA ALA A 261 -2.84 0.28 15.54
C ALA A 261 -1.66 1.24 15.35
N ILE A 262 -1.91 2.55 15.23
CA ILE A 262 -0.82 3.49 14.93
C ILE A 262 0.20 3.58 16.09
N THR A 263 -0.26 3.58 17.34
CA THR A 263 0.63 3.85 18.49
C THR A 263 1.44 2.66 18.98
N PHE A 264 1.11 1.43 18.57
CA PHE A 264 1.78 0.23 19.08
C PHE A 264 3.30 0.19 18.80
N PHE A 265 3.79 0.85 17.73
CA PHE A 265 5.23 0.94 17.43
C PHE A 265 5.87 2.28 17.73
N ALA A 266 5.17 3.23 18.35
CA ALA A 266 5.72 4.56 18.60
C ALA A 266 7.09 4.51 19.30
N ASP A 267 7.24 3.63 20.30
CA ASP A 267 8.50 3.44 21.03
C ASP A 267 9.60 2.80 20.18
N THR A 268 9.25 1.83 19.32
CA THR A 268 10.20 1.17 18.41
C THR A 268 10.68 2.16 17.34
N TYR A 269 9.77 2.93 16.76
CA TYR A 269 10.11 3.98 15.79
C TYR A 269 10.95 5.10 16.38
N ALA A 270 10.67 5.49 17.63
CA ALA A 270 11.47 6.50 18.31
C ALA A 270 12.89 6.00 18.60
N SER A 271 13.05 4.76 19.04
CA SER A 271 14.35 4.18 19.43
C SER A 271 15.22 3.77 18.24
N GLU A 272 14.64 3.12 17.22
CA GLU A 272 15.38 2.56 16.08
C GLU A 272 15.59 3.56 14.94
N PHE A 273 14.63 4.47 14.73
CA PHE A 273 14.61 5.36 13.56
C PHE A 273 14.55 6.85 13.91
N GLY A 274 14.50 7.20 15.20
CA GLY A 274 14.55 8.59 15.66
C GLY A 274 13.24 9.37 15.49
N PHE A 275 12.10 8.69 15.26
CA PHE A 275 10.79 9.33 15.16
C PHE A 275 10.22 9.72 16.53
N ILE A 276 10.89 10.66 17.21
CA ILE A 276 10.53 11.10 18.56
C ILE A 276 9.20 11.88 18.64
N HIS A 277 8.67 12.31 17.50
CA HIS A 277 7.44 13.08 17.41
C HIS A 277 6.21 12.22 17.10
N GLY A 278 6.37 10.90 16.97
CA GLY A 278 5.30 9.96 16.67
C GLY A 278 5.63 9.07 15.47
N PRO A 279 4.90 7.95 15.30
CA PRO A 279 5.14 7.01 14.22
C PRO A 279 4.68 7.56 12.86
N PRO A 280 5.37 7.23 11.75
CA PRO A 280 4.87 7.45 10.41
C PRO A 280 3.67 6.56 10.09
N ILE A 281 2.85 6.95 9.11
CA ILE A 281 1.86 6.09 8.46
C ILE A 281 2.26 5.87 6.99
N HIS A 282 2.61 4.63 6.65
CA HIS A 282 3.19 4.30 5.35
C HIS A 282 2.11 4.04 4.29
N ASP A 283 1.30 3.00 4.51
CA ASP A 283 0.42 2.40 3.50
C ASP A 283 -0.73 3.32 3.08
N VAL A 284 -1.18 4.17 4.00
CA VAL A 284 -2.26 5.16 3.82
C VAL A 284 -2.01 6.06 2.61
N LEU A 285 -0.74 6.38 2.30
CA LEU A 285 -0.39 7.28 1.21
C LEU A 285 -0.76 6.70 -0.16
N THR A 286 -0.76 5.38 -0.32
CA THR A 286 -1.12 4.73 -1.59
C THR A 286 -2.60 4.92 -1.92
N VAL A 287 -3.46 4.69 -0.93
CA VAL A 287 -4.92 4.90 -1.03
C VAL A 287 -5.23 6.38 -1.19
N ALA A 288 -4.55 7.25 -0.42
CA ALA A 288 -4.67 8.70 -0.55
C ALA A 288 -4.32 9.18 -1.97
N TYR A 289 -3.27 8.63 -2.60
CA TYR A 289 -2.90 8.97 -3.97
C TYR A 289 -3.98 8.58 -4.98
N VAL A 290 -4.59 7.39 -4.85
CA VAL A 290 -5.65 6.95 -5.77
C VAL A 290 -6.90 7.82 -5.64
N LEU A 291 -7.24 8.21 -4.41
CA LEU A 291 -8.33 9.14 -4.09
C LEU A 291 -8.07 10.55 -4.63
N ASP A 292 -6.89 11.10 -4.35
CA ASP A 292 -6.50 12.45 -4.72
C ASP A 292 -4.99 12.57 -4.99
N PRO A 293 -4.54 12.39 -6.24
CA PRO A 293 -3.12 12.49 -6.58
C PRO A 293 -2.56 13.90 -6.39
N THR A 294 -3.41 14.93 -6.23
CA THR A 294 -2.98 16.32 -5.98
C THR A 294 -2.53 16.57 -4.55
N LEU A 295 -2.64 15.58 -3.66
CA LEU A 295 -1.98 15.58 -2.36
C LEU A 295 -0.46 15.51 -2.50
N PHE A 296 0.03 14.98 -3.63
CA PHE A 296 1.45 14.72 -3.85
C PHE A 296 2.03 15.66 -4.89
N PHE A 297 3.26 16.09 -4.65
CA PHE A 297 3.95 17.04 -5.52
C PHE A 297 5.46 16.84 -5.49
N SER A 298 6.12 17.44 -6.47
CA SER A 298 7.58 17.63 -6.53
C SER A 298 7.89 19.12 -6.46
N LEU A 299 9.16 19.47 -6.20
CA LEU A 299 9.62 20.86 -6.11
C LEU A 299 10.56 21.19 -7.28
N GLU A 300 10.41 22.39 -7.84
CA GLU A 300 11.29 22.94 -8.88
C GLU A 300 11.86 24.33 -8.49
N PRO A 301 13.19 24.55 -8.59
CA PRO A 301 14.21 23.54 -8.88
C PRO A 301 14.37 22.54 -7.72
N ARG A 302 14.89 21.35 -8.00
CA ARG A 302 15.24 20.42 -6.92
C ARG A 302 16.55 20.86 -6.28
N PHE A 303 16.54 20.98 -4.96
CA PHE A 303 17.68 21.46 -4.17
C PHE A 303 18.98 20.64 -4.36
N ASN A 304 18.91 19.43 -4.92
CA ASN A 304 20.06 18.55 -5.16
C ASN A 304 20.51 18.48 -6.63
N THR A 305 19.98 19.32 -7.51
CA THR A 305 20.53 19.46 -8.86
C THR A 305 21.80 20.30 -8.75
N PRO A 306 23.00 19.80 -9.12
CA PRO A 306 24.22 20.60 -9.17
C PRO A 306 24.15 21.55 -10.37
N GLN A 307 23.15 22.43 -10.38
CA GLN A 307 23.12 23.59 -11.24
C GLN A 307 23.89 24.67 -10.48
N LEU A 308 25.06 25.00 -11.03
CA LEU A 308 25.92 26.14 -10.73
C LEU A 308 25.30 27.12 -9.73
N ILE A 309 25.90 27.20 -8.54
CA ILE A 309 25.59 28.17 -7.49
C ILE A 309 25.86 29.58 -8.07
N ASP A 310 24.91 30.10 -8.83
CA ASP A 310 24.74 31.53 -9.03
C ASP A 310 23.96 32.05 -7.82
N GLN A 311 24.57 32.95 -7.07
CA GLN A 311 24.18 33.39 -5.73
C GLN A 311 22.95 34.34 -5.74
N SER A 312 21.97 34.09 -6.60
CA SER A 312 20.81 34.98 -6.80
C SER A 312 19.43 34.32 -6.69
N PHE A 313 19.31 33.12 -6.11
CA PHE A 313 18.00 32.46 -5.96
C PHE A 313 17.28 32.84 -4.66
N SER A 314 16.47 33.90 -4.75
CA SER A 314 15.48 34.36 -3.75
C SER A 314 14.06 33.78 -4.00
N THR A 315 13.92 32.80 -4.90
CA THR A 315 12.59 32.26 -5.24
C THR A 315 12.29 30.98 -4.47
N GLN A 316 11.22 30.97 -3.68
CA GLN A 316 10.71 29.73 -3.09
C GLN A 316 10.44 28.69 -4.20
N PRO A 317 10.76 27.41 -3.97
CA PRO A 317 10.57 26.36 -4.97
C PRO A 317 9.09 26.22 -5.33
N LYS A 318 8.82 26.03 -6.62
CA LYS A 318 7.46 25.85 -7.15
C LYS A 318 7.01 24.40 -6.96
N LYS A 319 5.77 24.20 -6.48
CA LYS A 319 5.12 22.88 -6.47
C LYS A 319 4.69 22.49 -7.88
N VAL A 320 5.10 21.31 -8.33
CA VAL A 320 4.70 20.70 -9.61
C VAL A 320 4.14 19.30 -9.37
N PRO A 321 3.36 18.71 -10.29
CA PRO A 321 2.91 17.33 -10.17
C PRO A 321 4.07 16.35 -9.95
N SER A 322 3.81 15.23 -9.26
CA SER A 322 4.80 14.18 -9.03
C SER A 322 5.45 13.70 -10.33
N GLN A 323 6.76 13.55 -10.29
CA GLN A 323 7.59 13.33 -11.47
C GLN A 323 7.84 11.85 -11.72
N ARG A 324 8.16 11.52 -12.98
CA ARG A 324 8.56 10.19 -13.42
C ARG A 324 10.08 10.06 -13.40
N PHE A 325 10.56 8.90 -12.98
CA PHE A 325 11.97 8.52 -12.95
C PHE A 325 12.18 7.13 -13.51
N ARG A 326 13.41 6.88 -13.95
CA ARG A 326 13.90 5.52 -14.07
C ARG A 326 14.18 4.98 -12.66
N VAL A 327 13.60 3.83 -12.34
CA VAL A 327 13.72 3.13 -11.06
C VAL A 327 14.13 1.68 -11.30
N GLN A 328 15.21 1.23 -10.70
CA GLN A 328 15.67 -0.15 -10.79
C GLN A 328 15.74 -0.79 -9.41
N ILE A 329 15.39 -2.07 -9.33
CA ILE A 329 15.56 -2.87 -8.12
C ILE A 329 16.88 -3.63 -8.20
N ASP A 330 17.70 -3.55 -7.15
CA ASP A 330 18.86 -4.42 -6.99
C ASP A 330 18.42 -5.79 -6.46
N THR A 331 18.52 -6.82 -7.30
CA THR A 331 18.20 -8.21 -6.97
C THR A 331 19.45 -9.06 -6.68
N SER A 332 20.61 -8.43 -6.52
CA SER A 332 21.83 -9.14 -6.17
C SER A 332 21.65 -9.92 -4.86
N PRO A 333 22.40 -11.02 -4.67
CA PRO A 333 22.31 -11.80 -3.44
C PRO A 333 22.98 -11.11 -2.23
N SER A 334 23.49 -9.88 -2.39
CA SER A 334 24.17 -9.15 -1.32
C SER A 334 23.17 -8.68 -0.27
N ASP A 335 23.38 -9.06 0.99
CA ASP A 335 22.51 -8.60 2.10
C ASP A 335 22.54 -7.07 2.29
N THR A 336 23.57 -6.38 1.80
CA THR A 336 23.71 -4.92 1.98
C THR A 336 22.98 -4.09 0.94
N THR A 337 22.81 -4.59 -0.30
CA THR A 337 22.23 -3.83 -1.41
C THR A 337 20.99 -4.47 -2.00
N ALA A 338 20.69 -5.74 -1.71
CA ALA A 338 19.46 -6.38 -2.16
C ALA A 338 18.22 -5.60 -1.72
N GLY A 339 17.30 -5.40 -2.65
CA GLY A 339 16.08 -4.62 -2.43
C GLY A 339 16.27 -3.11 -2.48
N THR A 340 17.45 -2.61 -2.85
CA THR A 340 17.64 -1.17 -3.09
C THR A 340 16.78 -0.71 -4.27
N THR A 341 16.01 0.36 -4.06
CA THR A 341 15.31 1.09 -5.13
C THR A 341 16.21 2.20 -5.67
N ILE A 342 16.86 1.95 -6.80
CA ILE A 342 17.80 2.87 -7.45
C ILE A 342 17.01 3.83 -8.33
N VAL A 343 16.96 5.12 -7.95
CA VAL A 343 16.22 6.16 -8.68
C VAL A 343 17.18 7.11 -9.40
N ASP A 344 17.04 7.26 -10.72
CA ASP A 344 17.84 8.19 -11.52
C ASP A 344 17.28 9.62 -11.45
N PHE A 345 17.59 10.33 -10.37
CA PHE A 345 17.18 11.73 -10.19
C PHE A 345 17.84 12.70 -11.17
N TYR A 346 19.00 12.33 -11.72
CA TYR A 346 19.77 13.18 -12.63
C TYR A 346 19.34 13.02 -14.09
N GLN A 347 18.42 12.09 -14.38
CA GLN A 347 17.95 11.79 -15.73
C GLN A 347 19.12 11.54 -16.68
N GLN A 348 20.19 10.91 -16.18
CA GLN A 348 21.35 10.53 -17.00
C GLN A 348 20.92 9.58 -18.12
N TRP A 349 19.87 8.80 -17.88
CA TRP A 349 19.23 7.95 -18.87
C TRP A 349 17.90 8.59 -19.29
N PRO A 350 17.69 8.85 -20.59
CA PRO A 350 16.48 9.49 -21.05
C PRO A 350 15.25 8.64 -20.76
N ILE A 351 14.22 9.28 -20.22
CA ILE A 351 12.87 8.72 -20.16
C ILE A 351 12.29 8.81 -21.57
N GLU A 352 12.40 7.74 -22.37
CA GLU A 352 11.82 7.73 -23.72
C GLU A 352 10.31 7.96 -23.66
N HIS A 353 9.83 8.86 -24.53
CA HIS A 353 8.48 9.41 -24.42
C HIS A 353 7.40 8.46 -24.98
N GLN A 354 6.27 8.42 -24.26
CA GLN A 354 4.97 7.76 -24.53
C GLN A 354 4.70 6.42 -23.80
N GLY A 355 5.68 5.52 -23.63
CA GLY A 355 5.47 4.20 -23.00
C GLY A 355 5.88 4.13 -21.52
N TRP A 356 5.35 3.17 -20.76
CA TRP A 356 5.92 2.76 -19.45
C TRP A 356 7.10 1.79 -19.61
N HIS A 357 7.20 1.14 -20.78
CA HIS A 357 8.20 0.10 -21.07
C HIS A 357 9.31 0.50 -22.07
N ALA A 358 9.13 1.49 -22.94
CA ALA A 358 10.14 1.82 -23.97
C ALA A 358 11.28 2.61 -23.29
N GLY A 359 12.48 2.01 -23.23
CA GLY A 359 13.64 2.51 -22.48
C GLY A 359 13.83 1.90 -21.08
N GLY A 360 12.76 1.34 -20.48
CA GLY A 360 12.78 0.51 -19.28
C GLY A 360 12.66 1.23 -17.93
N LYS A 361 11.83 0.65 -17.05
CA LYS A 361 11.78 0.86 -15.60
C LYS A 361 11.30 2.23 -15.12
N ASN A 362 10.17 2.70 -15.64
CA ASN A 362 9.68 4.02 -15.31
C ASN A 362 8.61 3.98 -14.22
N ALA A 363 8.84 4.71 -13.13
CA ALA A 363 7.85 4.90 -12.09
C ALA A 363 7.65 6.38 -11.77
N VAL A 364 6.43 6.75 -11.41
CA VAL A 364 6.18 8.00 -10.70
C VAL A 364 6.69 7.82 -9.28
N VAL A 365 7.64 8.64 -8.84
CA VAL A 365 8.11 8.61 -7.45
C VAL A 365 7.46 9.76 -6.71
N LEU A 366 6.73 9.46 -5.64
CA LEU A 366 6.13 10.48 -4.80
C LEU A 366 7.23 11.09 -3.93
N GLU A 367 7.46 12.40 -4.06
CA GLU A 367 8.55 13.10 -3.36
C GLU A 367 8.05 13.85 -2.12
N TYR A 368 6.91 14.54 -2.21
CA TYR A 368 6.30 15.30 -1.10
C TYR A 368 4.80 15.06 -1.02
N VAL A 369 4.26 15.23 0.19
CA VAL A 369 2.83 15.12 0.48
C VAL A 369 2.33 16.34 1.27
N ASP A 370 1.12 16.79 0.94
CA ASP A 370 0.37 17.76 1.75
C ASP A 370 -0.20 17.05 2.98
N THR A 371 0.57 17.08 4.07
CA THR A 371 0.26 16.35 5.30
C THR A 371 -1.02 16.85 5.97
N GLU A 372 -1.31 18.14 5.93
CA GLU A 372 -2.55 18.70 6.49
C GLU A 372 -3.79 18.12 5.79
N ARG A 373 -3.79 18.14 4.45
CA ARG A 373 -4.90 17.55 3.67
C ARG A 373 -4.97 16.03 3.82
N LEU A 374 -3.84 15.34 3.96
CA LEU A 374 -3.78 13.89 4.21
C LEU A 374 -4.45 13.53 5.55
N TRP A 375 -4.07 14.22 6.64
CA TRP A 375 -4.66 13.95 7.97
C TRP A 375 -6.15 14.30 8.01
N LYS A 376 -6.55 15.39 7.34
CA LYS A 376 -7.97 15.70 7.18
C LYS A 376 -8.71 14.58 6.46
N LEU A 377 -8.17 14.08 5.35
CA LEU A 377 -8.75 12.97 4.59
C LEU A 377 -8.92 11.72 5.46
N LEU A 378 -7.91 11.37 6.26
CA LEU A 378 -7.97 10.23 7.16
C LEU A 378 -9.01 10.42 8.27
N PHE A 379 -9.04 11.57 8.93
CA PHE A 379 -10.01 11.83 10.00
C PHE A 379 -11.45 11.90 9.48
N ASP A 380 -11.68 12.45 8.29
CA ASP A 380 -12.99 12.40 7.64
C ASP A 380 -13.42 10.93 7.38
N ALA A 381 -12.48 10.04 7.02
CA ALA A 381 -12.76 8.62 6.82
C ALA A 381 -13.08 7.90 8.14
N VAL A 382 -12.37 8.22 9.23
CA VAL A 382 -12.66 7.70 10.56
C VAL A 382 -14.06 8.14 11.02
N ASP A 383 -14.38 9.42 10.89
CA ASP A 383 -15.72 9.95 11.23
C ASP A 383 -16.81 9.22 10.42
N HIS A 384 -16.60 9.03 9.11
CA HIS A 384 -17.56 8.33 8.25
C HIS A 384 -17.74 6.85 8.64
N ALA A 385 -16.67 6.16 9.02
CA ALA A 385 -16.76 4.78 9.50
C ALA A 385 -17.59 4.68 10.78
N GLU A 386 -17.41 5.60 11.72
CA GLU A 386 -18.21 5.68 12.95
C GLU A 386 -19.69 5.93 12.67
N ASP A 387 -20.00 6.85 11.75
CA ASP A 387 -21.37 7.17 11.36
C ASP A 387 -22.08 5.99 10.70
N VAL A 388 -21.35 5.15 9.96
CA VAL A 388 -21.90 3.94 9.32
C VAL A 388 -22.11 2.83 10.35
N LEU A 389 -21.17 2.63 11.28
CA LEU A 389 -21.21 1.54 12.26
C LEU A 389 -22.12 1.82 13.46
N SER A 390 -22.53 3.08 13.65
CA SER A 390 -23.50 3.48 14.68
C SER A 390 -24.97 3.36 14.24
N ARG A 391 -25.22 3.07 12.97
CA ARG A 391 -26.55 2.81 12.38
C ARG A 391 -26.81 1.32 12.27
#